data_AF-A0A661J5H5-F1
#
_entry.id   AF-A0A661J5H5-F1
#
_cell.length_a   1.000
_cell.length_b   1.000
_cell.length_c   1.000
_cell.angle_alpha   90.00
_cell.angle_beta   90.00
_cell.angle_gamma   90.00
#
_symmetry.space_group_name_H-M   'P 1'
#
loop_
_entity.id
_entity.type
_entity.pdbx_description
1 polymer ?
#
loop_
_entity_poly.entity_id
_entity_poly.type
_entity_poly.pdbx_seq_one_letter_code
_entity_poly.pdbx_strand_id
1 'polypeptide(L)'
;MKKAKENLIREFFCLPALLSIFFLLGIVIVLFKEGLPIFEVTTFKEFLFGKFWYPTSEPPEFGILPLLLGSFWVTSGALVIAVPLG
;
A
#
# COMPACT_ATOMS: atom_id res chain seq x y z
N MET A 1 15.52 1.21 41.89
CA MET A 1 14.10 1.00 41.51
C MET A 1 13.66 1.82 40.28
N LYS A 2 14.03 3.11 40.13
CA LYS A 2 13.65 3.92 38.95
C LYS A 2 14.20 3.38 37.61
N LYS A 3 15.48 3.03 37.53
CA LYS A 3 16.13 2.44 36.33
C LYS A 3 15.49 1.13 35.83
N ALA A 4 15.04 0.26 36.74
CA ALA A 4 14.41 -1.00 36.37
C ALA A 4 13.03 -0.79 35.73
N LYS A 5 12.26 0.18 36.24
CA LYS A 5 10.97 0.59 35.64
C LYS A 5 11.16 1.19 34.25
N GLU A 6 12.22 1.97 34.07
CA GLU A 6 12.55 2.63 32.81
C GLU A 6 13.00 1.63 31.73
N ASN A 7 13.82 0.64 32.08
CA ASN A 7 14.18 -0.45 31.18
C ASN A 7 12.99 -1.32 30.80
N LEU A 8 12.09 -1.64 31.74
CA LEU A 8 10.89 -2.43 31.47
C LEU A 8 9.96 -1.73 30.47
N ILE A 9 9.77 -0.42 30.62
CA ILE A 9 8.99 0.39 29.68
C ILE A 9 9.67 0.44 28.31
N ARG A 10 11.00 0.60 28.28
CA ARG A 10 11.78 0.64 27.03
C ARG A 10 11.69 -0.68 26.26
N GLU A 11 11.81 -1.81 26.92
CA GLU A 11 11.65 -3.14 26.29
C GLU A 11 10.20 -3.38 25.84
N PHE A 12 9.23 -2.96 26.64
CA PHE A 12 7.81 -3.07 26.32
C PHE A 12 7.41 -2.31 25.05
N PHE A 13 8.01 -1.13 24.78
CA PHE A 13 7.79 -0.40 23.52
C PHE A 13 8.71 -0.87 22.37
N CYS A 14 9.89 -1.43 22.68
CA CYS A 14 10.82 -1.91 21.66
C CYS A 14 10.31 -3.15 20.91
N LEU A 15 9.73 -4.12 21.65
CA LEU A 15 9.16 -5.33 21.07
C LEU A 15 8.07 -5.07 20.02
N PRO A 16 7.00 -4.29 20.29
CA PRO A 16 5.97 -3.99 19.30
C PRO A 16 6.51 -3.17 18.13
N ALA A 17 7.49 -2.28 18.35
CA ALA A 17 8.13 -1.54 17.27
C ALA A 17 8.90 -2.48 16.32
N LEU A 18 9.68 -3.43 16.85
CA LEU A 18 10.39 -4.44 16.07
C LEU A 18 9.42 -5.39 15.35
N LEU A 19 8.34 -5.81 16.02
CA LEU A 19 7.29 -6.63 15.42
C LEU A 19 6.61 -5.89 14.26
N SER A 20 6.31 -4.59 14.42
CA SER A 20 5.72 -3.78 13.36
C SER A 20 6.60 -3.73 12.12
N ILE A 21 7.92 -3.56 12.30
CA ILE A 21 8.88 -3.56 11.19
C ILE A 21 8.95 -4.95 10.55
N PHE A 22 8.97 -6.01 11.36
CA PHE A 22 8.98 -7.40 10.88
C PHE A 22 7.75 -7.71 10.03
N PHE A 23 6.55 -7.35 10.48
CA PHE A 23 5.32 -7.55 9.70
C PHE A 23 5.29 -6.68 8.43
N LEU A 24 5.77 -5.45 8.49
CA LEU A 24 5.90 -4.59 7.31
C LEU A 24 6.80 -5.25 6.26
N LEU A 25 7.96 -5.79 6.65
CA LEU A 25 8.84 -6.53 5.76
C LEU A 25 8.14 -7.75 5.17
N GLY A 26 7.39 -8.50 5.98
CA GLY A 26 6.58 -9.62 5.50
C GLY A 26 5.56 -9.22 4.44
N ILE A 27 4.83 -8.12 4.66
CA ILE A 27 3.86 -7.57 3.69
C ILE A 27 4.58 -7.17 2.40
N VAL A 28 5.72 -6.47 2.48
CA VAL A 28 6.50 -6.07 1.31
C VAL A 28 6.95 -7.28 0.49
N ILE A 29 7.44 -8.34 1.15
CA ILE A 29 7.86 -9.58 0.47
C ILE A 29 6.68 -10.24 -0.26
N VAL A 30 5.52 -10.36 0.41
CA VAL A 30 4.31 -10.95 -0.20
C VAL A 30 3.83 -10.12 -1.38
N LEU A 31 3.84 -8.78 -1.27
CA LEU A 31 3.47 -7.88 -2.37
C LEU A 31 4.32 -8.10 -3.61
N PHE A 32 5.65 -8.23 -3.45
CA PHE A 32 6.52 -8.52 -4.60
C PHE A 32 6.31 -9.94 -5.13
N LYS A 33 6.15 -10.92 -4.25
CA LYS A 33 5.94 -12.33 -4.63
C LYS A 33 4.67 -12.52 -5.46
N GLU A 34 3.57 -11.91 -5.05
CA GLU A 34 2.27 -12.03 -5.73
C GLU A 34 2.11 -10.99 -6.86
N GLY A 35 2.79 -9.85 -6.78
CA GLY A 35 2.68 -8.76 -7.74
C GLY A 35 3.57 -8.89 -8.98
N LEU A 36 4.79 -9.43 -8.85
CA LEU A 36 5.70 -9.58 -10.00
C LEU A 36 5.20 -10.56 -11.08
N PRO A 37 4.54 -11.70 -10.74
CA PRO A 37 3.99 -12.62 -11.74
C PRO A 37 2.93 -12.01 -12.67
N ILE A 38 2.31 -10.88 -12.29
CA ILE A 38 1.33 -10.17 -13.12
C ILE A 38 1.95 -9.74 -14.46
N PHE A 39 3.27 -9.45 -14.47
CA PHE A 39 3.99 -9.07 -15.68
C PHE A 39 4.23 -10.23 -16.66
N GLU A 40 3.91 -11.47 -16.27
CA GLU A 40 3.88 -12.61 -17.21
C GLU A 40 2.67 -12.55 -18.14
N VAL A 41 1.58 -11.91 -17.70
CA VAL A 41 0.30 -11.84 -18.43
C VAL A 41 0.04 -10.47 -19.03
N THR A 42 0.54 -9.41 -18.41
CA THR A 42 0.35 -8.02 -18.85
C THR A 42 1.69 -7.32 -19.06
N THR A 43 1.86 -6.60 -20.18
CA THR A 43 3.11 -5.88 -20.44
C THR A 43 3.25 -4.68 -19.50
N PHE A 44 4.47 -4.27 -19.13
CA PHE A 44 4.71 -3.08 -18.30
C PHE A 44 4.00 -1.80 -18.81
N LYS A 45 3.89 -1.64 -20.13
CA LYS A 45 3.16 -0.51 -20.75
C LYS A 45 1.65 -0.59 -20.52
N GLU A 46 1.07 -1.79 -20.61
CA GLU A 46 -0.36 -2.03 -20.35
C GLU A 46 -0.65 -1.91 -18.85
N PHE A 47 0.29 -2.30 -17.99
CA PHE A 47 0.18 -2.04 -16.56
C PHE A 47 0.12 -0.54 -16.25
N LEU A 48 1.02 0.27 -16.82
CA LEU A 48 1.08 1.72 -16.54
C LEU A 48 0.00 2.54 -17.24
N PHE A 49 -0.30 2.24 -18.51
CA PHE A 49 -1.22 3.04 -19.35
C PHE A 49 -2.56 2.34 -19.62
N GLY A 50 -2.76 1.13 -19.10
CA GLY A 50 -4.01 0.40 -19.19
C GLY A 50 -5.14 1.16 -18.51
N LYS A 51 -6.30 1.20 -19.16
CA LYS A 51 -7.46 1.97 -18.70
C LYS A 51 -8.40 1.17 -17.79
N PHE A 52 -8.18 -0.13 -17.71
CA PHE A 52 -9.09 -1.06 -17.06
C PHE A 52 -8.35 -1.90 -16.02
N TRP A 53 -9.07 -2.21 -14.94
CA TRP A 53 -8.60 -3.09 -13.87
C TRP A 53 -9.61 -4.23 -13.72
N TYR A 54 -9.37 -5.32 -14.45
CA TYR A 54 -10.18 -6.54 -14.44
C TYR A 54 -9.30 -7.78 -14.28
N PRO A 55 -8.85 -8.10 -13.05
CA PRO A 55 -8.03 -9.29 -12.78
C PRO A 55 -8.73 -10.62 -13.07
N THR A 56 -10.07 -10.65 -13.05
CA THR A 56 -10.89 -11.86 -13.19
C THR A 56 -11.50 -12.03 -14.59
N SER A 57 -11.22 -11.12 -15.53
CA SER A 57 -11.69 -11.26 -16.91
C SER A 57 -10.77 -12.18 -17.71
N GLU A 58 -11.29 -12.72 -18.81
CA GLU A 58 -10.49 -13.43 -19.82
C GLU A 58 -10.56 -12.64 -21.14
N PRO A 59 -9.47 -11.96 -21.57
CA PRO A 59 -8.15 -11.86 -20.95
C PRO A 59 -8.12 -10.96 -19.69
N PRO A 60 -7.20 -11.20 -18.72
CA PRO A 60 -7.10 -10.39 -17.52
C PRO A 60 -6.38 -9.06 -17.81
N GLU A 61 -6.87 -7.97 -17.22
CA GLU A 61 -6.34 -6.62 -17.41
C GLU A 61 -5.92 -5.98 -16.09
N PHE A 62 -4.65 -5.58 -15.98
CA PHE A 62 -4.06 -5.03 -14.75
C PHE A 62 -3.57 -3.58 -14.93
N GLY A 63 -4.43 -2.68 -15.41
CA GLY A 63 -4.10 -1.25 -15.57
C GLY A 63 -4.13 -0.48 -14.25
N ILE A 64 -2.99 0.07 -13.80
CA ILE A 64 -2.90 0.86 -12.55
C ILE A 64 -3.41 2.29 -12.70
N LEU A 65 -3.46 2.82 -13.92
CA LEU A 65 -3.87 4.21 -14.21
C LEU A 65 -5.26 4.59 -13.63
N PRO A 66 -6.34 3.80 -13.82
CA PRO A 66 -7.65 4.12 -13.24
C PRO A 66 -7.60 4.18 -11.70
N LEU A 67 -6.77 3.37 -11.04
CA LEU A 67 -6.61 3.39 -9.59
C LEU A 67 -5.94 4.70 -9.14
N LEU A 68 -4.86 5.09 -9.81
CA LEU A 68 -4.15 6.35 -9.54
C LEU A 68 -5.05 7.57 -9.78
N LEU A 69 -5.74 7.61 -10.93
CA LEU A 69 -6.66 8.70 -11.26
C LEU A 69 -7.84 8.75 -10.30
N GLY A 70 -8.37 7.60 -9.89
CA GLY A 70 -9.45 7.51 -8.90
C GLY A 70 -9.04 8.10 -7.56
N SER A 71 -7.88 7.68 -7.01
CA SER A 71 -7.34 8.25 -5.77
C SER A 71 -7.08 9.74 -5.87
N PHE A 72 -6.53 10.20 -7.00
CA PHE A 72 -6.28 11.62 -7.25
C PHE A 72 -7.58 12.43 -7.32
N TRP A 73 -8.61 11.92 -8.01
CA TRP A 73 -9.92 12.57 -8.12
C TRP A 73 -10.62 12.67 -6.77
N VAL A 74 -10.64 11.58 -6.00
CA VAL A 74 -11.25 11.57 -4.66
C VAL A 74 -10.53 12.54 -3.73
N THR A 75 -9.20 12.53 -3.72
CA THR A 75 -8.40 13.45 -2.89
C THR A 75 -8.62 14.91 -3.29
N SER A 76 -8.62 15.19 -4.59
CA SER A 76 -8.85 16.56 -5.11
C SER A 76 -10.27 17.04 -4.79
N GLY A 77 -11.27 16.19 -4.99
CA GLY A 77 -12.67 16.50 -4.65
C GLY A 77 -12.84 16.73 -3.14
N ALA A 78 -12.22 15.90 -2.30
CA ALA A 78 -12.21 16.09 -0.86
C ALA A 78 -11.57 17.42 -0.45
N LEU A 79 -10.45 17.80 -1.07
CA LEU A 79 -9.80 19.09 -0.81
C LEU A 79 -10.68 20.27 -1.20
N VAL A 80 -11.33 20.22 -2.37
CA VAL A 80 -12.23 21.30 -2.83
C VAL A 80 -13.39 21.54 -1.86
N ILE A 81 -13.86 20.50 -1.17
CA ILE A 81 -14.95 20.60 -0.18
C ILE A 81 -14.41 20.96 1.21
N ALA A 82 -13.33 20.31 1.65
CA ALA A 82 -12.79 20.45 2.99
C ALA A 82 -12.11 21.81 3.22
N VAL A 83 -11.42 22.36 2.21
CA VAL A 83 -10.67 23.62 2.35
C VAL A 83 -11.57 24.85 2.58
N PRO A 84 -12.74 25.01 1.92
CA PRO A 84 -13.63 26.13 2.21
C PRO A 84 -14.48 25.97 3.47
N LEU A 85 -14.72 24.72 3.92
CA LEU A 85 -15.56 24.42 5.09
C LEU A 85 -14.77 24.34 6.41
N GLY A 86 -13.45 24.10 6.34
CA GLY A 86 -12.53 24.11 7.48
C GLY A 86 -11.94 25.48 7.73
#